data_AF-A0A4Y9KTB3-F1
#
_entry.id   AF-A0A4Y9KTB3-F1
#
_cell.length_a   1.000
_cell.length_b   1.000
_cell.length_c   1.000
_cell.angle_alpha   90.00
_cell.angle_beta   90.00
_cell.angle_gamma   90.00
#
_symmetry.space_group_name_H-M   'P 1'
#
loop_
_entity.id
_entity.type
_entity.pdbx_description
1 polymer ?
#
loop_
_entity_poly.entity_id
_entity_poly.type
_entity_poly.pdbx_seq_one_letter_code
_entity_poly.pdbx_strand_id
1 'polypeptide(L)'
;MEVLAISDIHLERRELREIPDLNPSFDMLICAGDIWEGEPEKAVQSIALIARERRAIIVPGNHDFYRGISEGDTVSEIIKRMRCEADRQNSRARREIVTILSADNPVCEIEEARFIGLTLWGDWNLAGHWMEAAHDLEWAASARAEAARIKTAPREYGAIRTERGAWTPYDAVAEHAREKAILIDELACTHEGPTVVVTHHPPLAECVDAYRGVMAPWWTELAPVV
;
A
#
# COMPACT_ATOMS: atom_id res chain seq x y z
N MET A 1 0.21 24.03 -0.59
CA MET A 1 -0.38 22.81 -0.02
C MET A 1 0.61 22.10 0.89
N GLU A 2 0.30 22.00 2.19
CA GLU A 2 1.02 21.20 3.18
C GLU A 2 0.38 19.82 3.31
N VAL A 3 1.14 18.76 3.04
CA VAL A 3 0.67 17.37 3.06
C VAL A 3 1.14 16.70 4.34
N LEU A 4 0.22 16.08 5.08
CA LEU A 4 0.55 15.13 6.13
C LEU A 4 0.46 13.71 5.57
N ALA A 5 1.56 12.96 5.61
CA ALA A 5 1.59 11.57 5.19
C ALA A 5 1.63 10.63 6.40
N ILE A 6 0.83 9.57 6.38
CA ILE A 6 0.80 8.48 7.35
C ILE A 6 0.74 7.12 6.64
N SER A 7 1.20 6.06 7.30
CA SER A 7 1.08 4.67 6.85
C SER A 7 1.15 3.75 8.06
N ASP A 8 0.85 2.45 7.87
CA ASP A 8 1.12 1.39 8.86
C ASP A 8 0.48 1.66 10.24
N ILE A 9 -0.70 2.27 10.24
CA ILE A 9 -1.39 2.61 11.48
C ILE A 9 -1.97 1.36 12.16
N HIS A 10 -2.30 0.31 11.41
CA HIS A 10 -2.73 -1.00 11.92
C HIS A 10 -3.76 -0.91 13.05
N LEU A 11 -4.93 -0.33 12.76
CA LEU A 11 -5.98 -0.10 13.75
C LEU A 11 -6.68 -1.38 14.22
N GLU A 12 -6.40 -2.52 13.61
CA GLU A 12 -6.75 -3.83 14.15
C GLU A 12 -5.91 -4.20 15.39
N ARG A 13 -4.78 -3.53 15.60
CA ARG A 13 -3.83 -3.79 16.71
C ARG A 13 -3.79 -2.67 17.74
N ARG A 14 -4.40 -1.52 17.45
CA ARG A 14 -4.40 -0.34 18.32
C ARG A 14 -5.65 0.49 18.09
N GLU A 15 -6.03 1.29 19.07
CA GLU A 15 -7.19 2.15 18.99
C GLU A 15 -6.84 3.49 18.35
N LEU A 16 -7.81 4.09 17.66
CA LEU A 16 -7.62 5.39 17.00
C LEU A 16 -7.16 6.50 17.97
N ARG A 17 -7.59 6.44 19.24
CA ARG A 17 -7.21 7.40 20.28
C ARG A 17 -5.72 7.34 20.67
N GLU A 18 -5.03 6.27 20.27
CA GLU A 18 -3.59 6.10 20.52
C GLU A 18 -2.74 6.78 19.44
N ILE A 19 -3.35 7.22 18.34
CA ILE A 19 -2.67 8.07 17.35
C ILE A 19 -2.42 9.43 18.00
N PRO A 20 -1.16 9.91 18.05
CA PRO A 20 -0.84 11.24 18.59
C PRO A 20 -1.66 12.32 17.89
N ASP A 21 -1.94 13.41 18.62
CA ASP A 21 -2.57 14.57 18.02
C ASP A 21 -1.71 15.10 16.87
N LEU A 22 -2.20 14.90 15.65
CA LEU A 22 -1.52 15.34 14.44
C LEU A 22 -1.57 16.86 14.37
N ASN A 23 -0.48 17.47 13.90
CA ASN A 23 -0.41 18.92 13.69
C ASN A 23 -1.64 19.39 12.91
N PRO A 24 -2.46 20.33 13.42
CA PRO A 24 -3.66 20.77 12.73
C PRO A 24 -3.40 21.60 11.45
N SER A 25 -2.15 21.97 11.13
CA SER A 25 -1.84 22.90 10.03
C SER A 25 -1.87 22.31 8.62
N PHE A 26 -2.00 20.99 8.44
CA PHE A 26 -1.97 20.40 7.09
C PHE A 26 -3.24 20.73 6.28
N ASP A 27 -3.09 20.77 4.96
CA ASP A 27 -4.17 20.98 3.99
C ASP A 27 -4.81 19.66 3.54
N MET A 28 -4.00 18.59 3.47
CA MET A 28 -4.41 17.25 3.03
C MET A 28 -3.72 16.14 3.82
N LEU A 29 -4.44 15.03 4.03
CA LEU A 29 -3.90 13.78 4.52
C LEU A 29 -3.61 12.80 3.35
N ILE A 30 -2.47 12.14 3.39
CA ILE A 30 -2.18 10.97 2.54
C ILE A 30 -2.00 9.78 3.45
N CYS A 31 -2.69 8.69 3.16
CA CYS A 31 -2.48 7.41 3.82
C CYS A 31 -1.94 6.39 2.82
N ALA A 32 -0.69 5.97 3.02
CA ALA A 32 0.04 5.02 2.18
C ALA A 32 -0.06 3.58 2.73
N GLY A 33 -1.29 3.15 2.99
CA GLY A 33 -1.62 1.75 3.25
C GLY A 33 -1.50 1.30 4.71
N ASP A 34 -1.96 0.07 4.92
CA ASP A 34 -1.94 -0.68 6.16
C ASP A 34 -2.68 0.04 7.30
N ILE A 35 -3.95 0.33 7.00
CA ILE A 35 -4.88 1.07 7.86
C ILE A 35 -5.61 0.10 8.79
N TRP A 36 -6.21 -0.93 8.21
CA TRP A 36 -6.99 -1.96 8.87
C TRP A 36 -6.86 -3.28 8.13
N GLU A 37 -6.58 -4.37 8.83
CA GLU A 37 -6.60 -5.69 8.20
C GLU A 37 -8.01 -6.10 7.73
N GLY A 38 -8.26 -6.05 6.42
CA GLY A 38 -9.46 -6.63 5.79
C GLY A 38 -10.79 -5.96 6.13
N GLU A 39 -10.77 -4.74 6.64
CA GLU A 39 -11.97 -3.99 7.05
C GLU A 39 -12.10 -2.68 6.25
N PRO A 40 -12.45 -2.74 4.95
CA PRO A 40 -12.34 -1.62 4.02
C PRO A 40 -13.17 -0.40 4.42
N GLU A 41 -14.39 -0.58 4.95
CA GLU A 41 -15.19 0.55 5.41
C GLU A 41 -14.59 1.21 6.66
N LYS A 42 -14.06 0.41 7.61
CA LYS A 42 -13.41 0.95 8.81
C LYS A 42 -12.14 1.70 8.45
N ALA A 43 -11.36 1.22 7.47
CA ALA A 43 -10.20 1.91 6.94
C ALA A 43 -10.57 3.32 6.48
N VAL A 44 -11.53 3.42 5.55
CA VAL A 44 -11.96 4.70 5.00
C VAL A 44 -12.55 5.63 6.06
N GLN A 45 -13.39 5.11 6.96
CA GLN A 45 -13.99 5.88 8.05
C GLN A 45 -12.94 6.44 9.02
N SER A 46 -11.92 5.64 9.35
CA SER A 46 -10.84 6.05 10.25
C SER A 46 -10.03 7.18 9.65
N ILE A 47 -9.66 7.07 8.37
CA ILE A 47 -8.92 8.13 7.67
C ILE A 47 -9.75 9.41 7.52
N ALA A 48 -11.04 9.31 7.18
CA ALA A 48 -11.92 10.47 7.12
C ALA A 48 -12.00 11.21 8.48
N LEU A 49 -12.00 10.46 9.59
CA LEU A 49 -11.99 11.02 10.94
C LEU A 49 -10.64 11.68 11.28
N ILE A 50 -9.52 11.06 10.93
CA ILE A 50 -8.17 11.63 11.13
C ILE A 50 -7.99 12.91 10.30
N ALA A 51 -8.49 12.93 9.07
CA ALA A 51 -8.41 14.09 8.18
C ALA A 51 -9.22 15.30 8.66
N ARG A 52 -10.17 15.11 9.60
CA ARG A 52 -11.00 16.18 10.19
C ARG A 52 -11.62 17.07 9.09
N GLU A 53 -12.37 16.44 8.19
CA GLU A 53 -13.03 17.03 7.01
C GLU A 53 -12.10 17.56 5.89
N ARG A 54 -10.78 17.52 6.05
CA ARG A 54 -9.83 17.82 4.96
C ARG A 54 -9.85 16.72 3.91
N ARG A 55 -9.28 17.02 2.73
CA ARG A 55 -9.10 16.01 1.68
C ARG A 55 -8.12 14.93 2.16
N ALA A 56 -8.41 13.69 1.80
CA ALA A 56 -7.60 12.54 2.10
C ALA A 56 -7.43 11.67 0.84
N ILE A 57 -6.21 11.25 0.57
CA ILE A 57 -5.92 10.20 -0.41
C ILE A 57 -5.59 8.93 0.36
N ILE A 58 -6.16 7.81 -0.06
CA ILE A 58 -5.85 6.48 0.46
C ILE A 58 -5.30 5.63 -0.68
N VAL A 59 -4.08 5.13 -0.48
CA VAL A 59 -3.52 4.01 -1.23
C VAL A 59 -3.57 2.80 -0.30
N PRO A 60 -4.27 1.72 -0.65
CA PRO A 60 -4.30 0.52 0.17
C PRO A 60 -2.91 -0.12 0.28
N GLY A 61 -2.59 -0.67 1.45
CA GLY A 61 -1.44 -1.53 1.66
C GLY A 61 -1.81 -3.00 1.53
N ASN A 62 -0.85 -3.91 1.69
CA ASN A 62 -1.14 -5.33 1.54
C ASN A 62 -2.01 -5.87 2.68
N HIS A 63 -1.86 -5.35 3.92
CA HIS A 63 -2.71 -5.77 5.04
C HIS A 63 -4.17 -5.34 4.86
N ASP A 64 -4.43 -4.24 4.15
CA ASP A 64 -5.81 -3.82 3.85
C ASP A 64 -6.56 -4.88 3.01
N PHE A 65 -5.84 -5.73 2.28
CA PHE A 65 -6.39 -6.84 1.48
C PHE A 65 -6.47 -8.19 2.22
N TYR A 66 -6.01 -8.26 3.46
CA TYR A 66 -6.07 -9.51 4.22
C TYR A 66 -7.52 -9.90 4.48
N ARG A 67 -7.77 -11.19 4.71
CA ARG A 67 -9.06 -11.66 5.22
C ARG A 67 -9.31 -11.04 6.58
N GLY A 68 -10.30 -10.14 6.64
CA GLY A 68 -10.89 -9.66 7.87
C GLY A 68 -11.76 -10.73 8.53
N ILE A 69 -12.61 -10.32 9.49
CA ILE A 69 -13.53 -11.23 10.20
C ILE A 69 -14.61 -11.79 9.26
N SER A 70 -14.89 -11.09 8.15
CA SER A 70 -15.75 -11.56 7.07
C SER A 70 -14.96 -12.49 6.14
N GLU A 71 -15.29 -13.78 6.12
CA GLU A 71 -14.70 -14.71 5.17
C GLU A 71 -15.04 -14.30 3.72
N GLY A 72 -14.03 -14.11 2.86
CA GLY A 72 -14.18 -14.42 1.43
C GLY A 72 -13.97 -13.33 0.39
N ASP A 73 -13.75 -12.07 0.76
CA ASP A 73 -13.62 -11.00 -0.23
C ASP A 73 -12.33 -11.12 -1.06
N THR A 74 -12.42 -10.86 -2.37
CA THR A 74 -11.26 -10.70 -3.26
C THR A 74 -10.66 -9.30 -3.18
N VAL A 75 -9.42 -9.13 -3.66
CA VAL A 75 -8.77 -7.81 -3.84
C VAL A 75 -9.72 -6.81 -4.51
N SER A 76 -10.37 -7.20 -5.61
CA SER A 76 -11.33 -6.35 -6.34
C SER A 76 -12.54 -5.95 -5.50
N GLU A 77 -13.05 -6.87 -4.66
CA GLU A 77 -14.19 -6.60 -3.77
C GLU A 77 -13.81 -5.64 -2.65
N ILE A 78 -12.61 -5.77 -2.08
CA ILE A 78 -12.08 -4.85 -1.06
C ILE A 78 -11.93 -3.44 -1.63
N ILE A 79 -11.30 -3.28 -2.81
CA ILE A 79 -11.20 -1.97 -3.49
C ILE A 79 -12.59 -1.36 -3.73
N LYS A 80 -13.54 -2.18 -4.21
CA LYS A 80 -14.91 -1.72 -4.46
C LYS A 80 -15.57 -1.24 -3.17
N ARG A 81 -15.43 -1.97 -2.06
CA ARG A 81 -15.97 -1.58 -0.75
C ARG A 81 -15.34 -0.29 -0.23
N MET A 82 -14.03 -0.11 -0.36
CA MET A 82 -13.35 1.14 -0.02
C MET A 82 -13.91 2.32 -0.82
N ARG A 83 -14.03 2.18 -2.15
CA ARG A 83 -14.60 3.23 -3.01
C ARG A 83 -16.05 3.55 -2.64
N CYS A 84 -16.89 2.52 -2.42
CA CYS A 84 -18.26 2.73 -1.98
C CYS A 84 -18.33 3.47 -0.64
N GLU A 85 -17.43 3.21 0.31
CA GLU A 85 -17.40 3.98 1.56
C GLU A 85 -16.90 5.40 1.35
N ALA A 86 -15.88 5.61 0.50
CA ALA A 86 -15.41 6.95 0.15
C ALA A 86 -16.54 7.78 -0.46
N ASP A 87 -17.33 7.20 -1.37
CA ASP A 87 -18.52 7.85 -1.95
C ASP A 87 -19.55 8.23 -0.89
N ARG A 88 -19.75 7.39 0.13
CA ARG A 88 -20.65 7.71 1.26
C ARG A 88 -20.11 8.87 2.10
N GLN A 89 -18.80 8.89 2.39
CA GLN A 89 -18.15 10.00 3.11
C GLN A 89 -18.25 11.31 2.31
N ASN A 90 -17.94 11.26 1.01
CA ASN A 90 -18.03 12.39 0.09
C ASN A 90 -19.46 12.92 -0.03
N SER A 91 -20.45 12.03 -0.14
CA SER A 91 -21.88 12.39 -0.18
C SER A 91 -22.33 13.09 1.10
N ARG A 92 -21.91 12.61 2.27
CA ARG A 92 -22.20 13.24 3.57
C ARG A 92 -21.58 14.63 3.67
N ALA A 93 -20.34 14.79 3.20
CA ALA A 93 -19.62 16.06 3.21
C ALA A 93 -20.06 17.03 2.07
N ARG A 94 -20.83 16.54 1.09
CA ARG A 94 -21.24 17.26 -0.13
C ARG A 94 -20.06 17.80 -0.95
N ARG A 95 -18.91 17.15 -0.85
CA ARG A 95 -17.67 17.43 -1.60
C ARG A 95 -16.76 16.20 -1.54
N GLU A 96 -15.80 16.13 -2.44
CA GLU A 96 -14.76 15.09 -2.41
C GLU A 96 -13.79 15.37 -1.23
N ILE A 97 -13.87 14.53 -0.20
CA ILE A 97 -12.99 14.54 0.96
C ILE A 97 -12.15 13.27 1.07
N VAL A 98 -12.52 12.17 0.41
CA VAL A 98 -11.74 10.94 0.37
C VAL A 98 -11.66 10.43 -1.07
N THR A 99 -10.44 10.16 -1.53
CA THR A 99 -10.15 9.55 -2.83
C THR A 99 -9.35 8.27 -2.62
N ILE A 100 -9.78 7.16 -3.22
CA ILE A 100 -9.06 5.88 -3.19
C ILE A 100 -8.29 5.72 -4.49
N LEU A 101 -6.97 5.63 -4.40
CA LEU A 101 -6.09 5.35 -5.53
C LEU A 101 -5.66 3.88 -5.49
N SER A 102 -5.77 3.23 -6.63
CA SER A 102 -5.29 1.87 -6.86
C SER A 102 -5.01 1.69 -8.34
N ALA A 103 -4.45 0.56 -8.75
CA ALA A 103 -4.11 0.32 -10.14
C ALA A 103 -5.27 0.45 -11.15
N ASP A 104 -6.54 0.34 -10.74
CA ASP A 104 -7.71 0.58 -11.61
C ASP A 104 -8.04 2.07 -11.79
N ASN A 105 -7.65 2.90 -10.83
CA ASN A 105 -7.80 4.35 -10.87
C ASN A 105 -6.60 4.97 -10.15
N PRO A 106 -5.43 5.00 -10.80
CA PRO A 106 -4.16 5.26 -10.12
C PRO A 106 -3.91 6.75 -9.92
N VAL A 107 -4.63 7.62 -10.62
CA VAL A 107 -4.37 9.07 -10.64
C VAL A 107 -5.53 9.87 -10.09
N CYS A 108 -5.23 10.91 -9.32
CA CYS A 108 -6.14 12.04 -9.12
C CYS A 108 -5.38 13.37 -9.15
N GLU A 109 -6.09 14.45 -9.40
CA GLU A 109 -5.53 15.81 -9.39
C GLU A 109 -6.25 16.64 -8.34
N ILE A 110 -5.46 17.28 -7.47
CA ILE A 110 -5.96 18.12 -6.39
C ILE A 110 -5.13 19.40 -6.40
N GLU A 111 -5.81 20.52 -6.66
CA GLU A 111 -5.16 21.83 -6.93
C GLU A 111 -4.21 21.73 -8.14
N GLU A 112 -2.98 22.23 -8.06
CA GLU A 112 -1.97 22.07 -9.13
C GLU A 112 -1.22 20.72 -9.09
N ALA A 113 -1.46 19.88 -8.08
CA ALA A 113 -0.71 18.65 -7.89
C ALA A 113 -1.42 17.43 -8.47
N ARG A 114 -0.65 16.59 -9.16
CA ARG A 114 -1.06 15.25 -9.58
C ARG A 114 -0.59 14.22 -8.57
N PHE A 115 -1.46 13.31 -8.18
CA PHE A 115 -1.15 12.20 -7.29
C PHE A 115 -1.25 10.90 -8.06
N ILE A 116 -0.25 10.03 -7.90
CA ILE A 116 -0.25 8.68 -8.46
C ILE A 116 -0.15 7.71 -7.28
N GLY A 117 -1.14 6.83 -7.10
CA GLY A 117 -1.27 5.99 -5.92
C GLY A 117 -1.37 4.50 -6.26
N LEU A 118 -0.43 3.71 -5.75
CA LEU A 118 -0.27 2.29 -6.08
C LEU A 118 0.25 1.49 -4.87
N THR A 119 -0.25 0.28 -4.64
CA THR A 119 0.31 -0.60 -3.59
C THR A 119 1.77 -0.97 -3.90
N LEU A 120 2.08 -1.03 -5.20
CA LEU A 120 3.30 -1.42 -5.89
C LEU A 120 3.75 -2.86 -5.67
N TRP A 121 3.33 -3.54 -4.59
CA TRP A 121 3.62 -4.95 -4.26
C TRP A 121 5.11 -5.33 -4.26
N GLY A 122 5.45 -6.40 -3.55
CA GLY A 122 6.81 -6.96 -3.56
C GLY A 122 7.05 -7.85 -4.77
N ASP A 123 8.15 -7.63 -5.51
CA ASP A 123 8.59 -8.52 -6.60
C ASP A 123 9.77 -9.43 -6.21
N TRP A 124 10.24 -9.36 -4.96
CA TRP A 124 11.38 -10.10 -4.43
C TRP A 124 12.74 -9.78 -5.11
N ASN A 125 12.82 -8.78 -5.99
CA ASN A 125 14.10 -8.43 -6.63
C ASN A 125 15.07 -7.74 -5.66
N LEU A 126 14.57 -7.20 -4.54
CA LEU A 126 15.42 -6.70 -3.45
C LEU A 126 15.95 -7.82 -2.54
N ALA A 127 15.54 -9.07 -2.75
CA ALA A 127 16.07 -10.19 -1.99
C ALA A 127 17.57 -10.34 -2.27
N GLY A 128 18.38 -10.38 -1.21
CA GLY A 128 19.83 -10.47 -1.34
C GLY A 128 20.52 -9.16 -1.72
N HIS A 129 19.81 -8.02 -1.75
CA HIS A 129 20.36 -6.70 -2.12
C HIS A 129 21.63 -6.30 -1.33
N TRP A 130 21.75 -6.74 -0.07
CA TRP A 130 22.93 -6.47 0.77
C TRP A 130 23.94 -7.62 0.85
N MET A 131 23.78 -8.68 0.05
CA MET A 131 24.68 -9.84 0.04
C MET A 131 25.80 -9.67 -1.00
N GLU A 132 27.05 -9.86 -0.58
CA GLU A 132 28.25 -9.58 -1.39
C GLU A 132 28.39 -10.41 -2.68
N ALA A 133 27.64 -11.51 -2.81
CA ALA A 133 27.76 -12.48 -3.91
C ALA A 133 26.48 -12.63 -4.75
N ALA A 134 25.59 -11.63 -4.76
CA ALA A 134 24.31 -11.76 -5.43
C ALA A 134 24.42 -11.67 -6.96
N HIS A 135 24.02 -12.73 -7.64
CA HIS A 135 23.38 -12.61 -8.95
C HIS A 135 21.90 -12.32 -8.69
N ASP A 136 21.47 -11.08 -8.90
CA ASP A 136 20.14 -10.56 -8.52
C ASP A 136 18.97 -11.50 -8.89
N LEU A 137 19.05 -12.16 -10.04
CA LEU A 137 18.01 -13.05 -10.53
C LEU A 137 17.90 -14.38 -9.76
N GLU A 138 19.02 -14.97 -9.32
CA GLU A 138 19.01 -16.24 -8.60
C GLU A 138 18.47 -16.08 -7.17
N TRP A 139 18.81 -14.96 -6.53
CA TRP A 139 18.30 -14.62 -5.20
C TRP A 139 16.81 -14.33 -5.22
N ALA A 140 16.32 -13.53 -6.16
CA ALA A 140 14.90 -13.27 -6.31
C ALA A 140 14.09 -14.56 -6.54
N ALA A 141 14.59 -15.46 -7.39
CA ALA A 141 13.95 -16.76 -7.62
C ALA A 141 13.95 -17.65 -6.37
N SER A 142 15.08 -17.73 -5.66
CA SER A 142 15.19 -18.50 -4.42
C SER A 142 14.29 -17.95 -3.32
N ALA A 143 14.23 -16.63 -3.17
CA ALA A 143 13.42 -15.98 -2.15
C ALA A 143 11.92 -16.16 -2.44
N ARG A 144 11.47 -16.00 -3.69
CA ARG A 144 10.08 -16.35 -4.10
C ARG A 144 9.74 -17.81 -3.81
N ALA A 145 10.67 -18.73 -4.04
CA ALA A 145 10.46 -20.14 -3.75
C ALA A 145 10.37 -20.43 -2.24
N GLU A 146 11.13 -19.71 -1.42
CA GLU A 146 11.05 -19.76 0.04
C GLU A 146 9.73 -19.16 0.54
N ALA A 147 9.33 -18.01 0.00
CA ALA A 147 8.07 -17.33 0.28
C ALA A 147 6.84 -18.20 0.05
N ALA A 148 6.93 -19.13 -0.90
CA ALA A 148 5.86 -20.07 -1.19
C ALA A 148 5.73 -21.20 -0.15
N ARG A 149 6.66 -21.31 0.81
CA ARG A 149 6.65 -22.35 1.85
C ARG A 149 5.84 -21.90 3.05
N ILE A 150 4.89 -22.73 3.49
CA ILE A 150 3.94 -22.44 4.57
C ILE A 150 4.58 -21.94 5.88
N LYS A 151 5.81 -22.35 6.20
CA LYS A 151 6.47 -21.98 7.47
C LYS A 151 7.15 -20.61 7.44
N THR A 152 7.47 -20.10 6.27
CA THR A 152 8.29 -18.90 6.05
C THR A 152 7.58 -17.87 5.17
N ALA A 153 6.42 -18.23 4.61
CA ALA A 153 5.56 -17.36 3.83
C ALA A 153 5.13 -16.13 4.65
N PRO A 154 5.33 -14.92 4.10
CA PRO A 154 4.55 -13.76 4.50
C PRO A 154 3.06 -14.11 4.58
N ARG A 155 2.38 -13.57 5.61
CA ARG A 155 0.98 -13.91 5.89
C ARG A 155 0.05 -13.60 4.70
N GLU A 156 0.42 -12.62 3.87
CA GLU A 156 -0.30 -12.29 2.64
C GLU A 156 -0.55 -13.50 1.74
N TYR A 157 0.36 -14.47 1.67
CA TYR A 157 0.24 -15.68 0.85
C TYR A 157 -0.65 -16.74 1.48
N GLY A 158 -1.91 -16.38 1.65
CA GLY A 158 -2.96 -17.17 2.29
C GLY A 158 -4.02 -16.30 2.96
N ALA A 159 -3.62 -15.12 3.44
CA ALA A 159 -4.54 -14.11 3.97
C ALA A 159 -5.24 -13.32 2.85
N ILE A 160 -4.60 -13.10 1.70
CA ILE A 160 -5.23 -12.39 0.58
C ILE A 160 -5.91 -13.38 -0.38
N ARG A 161 -7.02 -12.98 -0.99
CA ARG A 161 -7.77 -13.77 -1.96
C ARG A 161 -7.96 -13.00 -3.27
N THR A 162 -7.86 -13.72 -4.38
CA THR A 162 -8.20 -13.25 -5.73
C THR A 162 -9.36 -14.08 -6.28
N GLU A 163 -9.83 -13.70 -7.46
CA GLU A 163 -10.79 -14.45 -8.25
C GLU A 163 -10.24 -15.84 -8.65
N ARG A 164 -8.91 -16.01 -8.65
CA ARG A 164 -8.22 -17.25 -9.01
C ARG A 164 -7.91 -18.16 -7.80
N GLY A 165 -8.08 -17.67 -6.57
CA GLY A 165 -7.79 -18.43 -5.35
C GLY A 165 -7.02 -17.63 -4.31
N ALA A 166 -6.20 -18.31 -3.51
CA ALA A 166 -5.32 -17.63 -2.57
C ALA A 166 -4.25 -16.82 -3.33
N TRP A 167 -3.90 -15.65 -2.81
CA TRP A 167 -2.77 -14.87 -3.29
C TRP A 167 -1.46 -15.63 -3.11
N THR A 168 -0.59 -15.59 -4.10
CA THR A 168 0.72 -16.25 -4.10
C THR A 168 1.85 -15.25 -4.35
N PRO A 169 3.11 -15.63 -4.06
CA PRO A 169 4.26 -14.79 -4.44
C PRO A 169 4.30 -14.46 -5.93
N TYR A 170 3.82 -15.35 -6.79
CA TYR A 170 3.76 -15.11 -8.23
C TYR A 170 2.68 -14.10 -8.62
N ASP A 171 1.57 -14.05 -7.88
CA ASP A 171 0.57 -13.00 -8.06
C ASP A 171 1.15 -11.64 -7.66
N ALA A 172 1.89 -11.56 -6.55
CA ALA A 172 2.58 -10.34 -6.12
C ALA A 172 3.59 -9.82 -7.16
N VAL A 173 4.41 -10.71 -7.73
CA VAL A 173 5.34 -10.34 -8.81
C VAL A 173 4.62 -9.85 -10.07
N ALA A 174 3.55 -10.54 -10.47
CA ALA A 174 2.77 -10.16 -11.64
C ALA A 174 2.10 -8.80 -11.44
N GLU A 175 1.58 -8.56 -10.24
CA GLU A 175 0.92 -7.31 -9.89
C GLU A 175 1.92 -6.16 -9.72
N HIS A 176 3.10 -6.40 -9.14
CA HIS A 176 4.20 -5.43 -9.14
C HIS A 176 4.58 -5.01 -10.55
N ALA A 177 4.76 -5.96 -11.46
CA ALA A 177 5.09 -5.66 -12.86
C ALA A 177 4.00 -4.81 -13.53
N ARG A 178 2.73 -5.11 -13.26
CA ARG A 178 1.58 -4.35 -13.76
C ARG A 178 1.54 -2.92 -13.21
N GLU A 179 1.61 -2.77 -11.89
CA GLU A 179 1.57 -1.46 -11.23
C GLU A 179 2.79 -0.60 -11.56
N LYS A 180 3.98 -1.22 -11.68
CA LYS A 180 5.19 -0.54 -12.15
C LYS A 180 5.05 -0.01 -13.57
N ALA A 181 4.44 -0.77 -14.48
CA ALA A 181 4.17 -0.30 -15.84
C ALA A 181 3.23 0.91 -15.83
N ILE A 182 2.13 0.84 -15.06
CA ILE A 182 1.21 1.97 -14.85
C ILE A 182 1.96 3.19 -14.32
N LEU A 183 2.78 3.03 -13.28
CA LEU A 183 3.55 4.12 -12.69
C LEU A 183 4.46 4.81 -13.71
N ILE A 184 5.19 4.01 -14.51
CA ILE A 184 6.09 4.54 -15.53
C ILE A 184 5.32 5.29 -16.62
N ASP A 185 4.20 4.73 -17.08
CA ASP A 185 3.36 5.35 -18.10
C ASP A 185 2.78 6.69 -17.61
N GLU A 186 2.27 6.74 -16.36
CA GLU A 186 1.74 7.98 -15.77
C GLU A 186 2.83 9.03 -15.51
N LEU A 187 4.04 8.62 -15.12
CA LEU A 187 5.18 9.52 -14.96
C LEU A 187 5.71 10.05 -16.30
N ALA A 188 5.56 9.29 -17.39
CA ALA A 188 5.93 9.74 -18.73
C ALA A 188 4.95 10.79 -19.29
N CYS A 189 3.69 10.78 -18.82
CA CYS A 189 2.71 11.82 -19.13
C CYS A 189 3.11 13.16 -18.49
N THR A 190 3.18 14.21 -19.31
CA THR A 190 3.48 15.58 -18.87
C THR A 190 2.36 16.11 -17.99
N HIS A 191 2.72 16.73 -16.86
CA HIS A 191 1.79 17.42 -15.96
C HIS A 191 2.33 18.81 -15.62
N GLU A 192 1.47 19.81 -15.68
CA GLU A 192 1.79 21.18 -15.27
C GLU A 192 1.65 21.27 -13.74
N GLY A 193 2.76 21.08 -13.02
CA GLY A 193 2.80 21.13 -11.55
C GLY A 193 3.55 19.95 -10.92
N PRO A 194 3.58 19.86 -9.59
CA PRO A 194 4.22 18.74 -8.91
C PRO A 194 3.44 17.45 -9.13
N THR A 195 4.18 16.35 -9.32
CA THR A 195 3.63 14.99 -9.25
C THR A 195 4.09 14.35 -7.94
N VAL A 196 3.14 13.83 -7.16
CA VAL A 196 3.37 13.12 -5.90
C VAL A 196 3.05 11.65 -6.11
N VAL A 197 4.06 10.80 -6.01
CA VAL A 197 3.90 9.35 -6.05
C VAL A 197 3.70 8.85 -4.62
N VAL A 198 2.62 8.10 -4.41
CA VAL A 198 2.26 7.48 -3.13
C VAL A 198 2.27 5.98 -3.34
N THR A 199 3.25 5.29 -2.75
CA THR A 199 3.27 3.84 -2.75
C THR A 199 3.29 3.27 -1.35
N HIS A 200 2.66 2.11 -1.17
CA HIS A 200 2.79 1.38 0.08
C HIS A 200 4.14 0.67 0.15
N HIS A 201 4.46 -0.17 -0.85
CA HIS A 201 5.79 -0.77 -0.94
C HIS A 201 6.82 0.25 -1.46
N PRO A 202 8.08 0.18 -0.98
CA PRO A 202 9.13 1.10 -1.42
C PRO A 202 9.37 0.99 -2.94
N PRO A 203 9.38 2.12 -3.67
CA PRO A 203 9.50 2.10 -5.14
C PRO A 203 10.95 2.00 -5.64
N LEU A 204 11.93 2.17 -4.74
CA LEU A 204 13.36 2.23 -5.03
C LEU A 204 14.14 1.40 -4.00
N ALA A 205 15.27 0.81 -4.42
CA ALA A 205 16.14 0.04 -3.53
C ALA A 205 16.75 0.94 -2.44
N GLU A 206 17.06 2.18 -2.77
CA GLU A 206 17.63 3.17 -1.86
C GLU A 206 16.71 3.49 -0.67
N CYS A 207 15.39 3.27 -0.82
CA CYS A 207 14.45 3.41 0.28
C CYS A 207 14.69 2.37 1.39
N VAL A 208 15.23 1.21 1.04
CA VAL A 208 15.51 0.15 2.02
C VAL A 208 16.92 0.24 2.58
N ASP A 209 17.86 0.87 1.86
CA ASP A 209 19.26 1.03 2.29
C ASP A 209 19.43 1.75 3.63
N ALA A 210 18.50 2.63 4.00
CA ALA A 210 18.47 3.25 5.33
C ALA A 210 18.39 2.22 6.47
N TYR A 211 17.92 1.02 6.18
CA TYR A 211 17.79 -0.10 7.11
C TYR A 211 18.95 -1.11 7.00
N ARG A 212 20.01 -0.80 6.24
CA ARG A 212 21.17 -1.68 6.11
C ARG A 212 21.87 -1.86 7.45
N GLY A 213 21.99 -3.11 7.90
CA GLY A 213 22.66 -3.48 9.15
C GLY A 213 21.81 -3.31 10.41
N VAL A 214 20.53 -2.94 10.30
CA VAL A 214 19.52 -3.12 11.35
C VAL A 214 18.65 -4.33 11.04
N MET A 215 17.78 -4.74 11.97
CA MET A 215 16.75 -5.74 11.65
C MET A 215 15.91 -5.19 10.50
N ALA A 216 16.07 -5.80 9.34
CA ALA A 216 15.46 -5.32 8.13
C ALA A 216 13.93 -5.48 8.23
N PRO A 217 13.14 -4.51 7.76
CA PRO A 217 11.68 -4.65 7.74
C PRO A 217 11.25 -5.94 7.05
N TRP A 218 10.12 -6.51 7.45
CA TRP A 218 9.66 -7.79 6.91
C TRP A 218 9.44 -7.77 5.39
N TRP A 219 9.22 -6.61 4.77
CA TRP A 219 9.13 -6.39 3.31
C TRP A 219 10.47 -6.23 2.57
N THR A 220 11.60 -6.19 3.29
CA THR A 220 12.94 -6.25 2.70
C THR A 220 13.47 -7.67 2.61
N GLU A 221 12.77 -8.63 3.26
CA GLU A 221 12.96 -10.08 3.16
C GLU A 221 14.42 -10.54 3.27
N LEU A 222 15.14 -9.87 4.17
CA LEU A 222 16.37 -10.38 4.74
C LEU A 222 16.00 -11.28 5.91
N ALA A 223 15.49 -12.46 5.62
CA ALA A 223 15.52 -13.51 6.61
C ALA A 223 17.01 -13.76 6.96
N PRO A 224 17.39 -13.81 8.24
CA PRO A 224 18.64 -14.45 8.60
C PRO A 224 18.44 -15.91 8.25
N VAL A 225 18.99 -16.33 7.11
CA VAL A 225 19.23 -17.74 6.85
C VAL A 225 20.30 -18.15 7.87
N VAL A 226 19.84 -18.62 9.03
CA VAL A 226 20.61 -19.44 9.98
C VAL A 226 20.19 -20.88 9.82
#